data_AF-A0A961D3S6-F1
#
_entry.id   AF-A0A961D3S6-F1
#
_cell.length_a   1.000
_cell.length_b   1.000
_cell.length_c   1.000
_cell.angle_alpha   90.00
_cell.angle_beta   90.00
_cell.angle_gamma   90.00
#
_symmetry.space_group_name_H-M   'P 1'
#
loop_
_entity.id
_entity.type
_entity.pdbx_description
1 polymer ?
#
loop_
_entity_poly.entity_id
_entity_poly.type
_entity_poly.pdbx_seq_one_letter_code
_entity_poly.pdbx_strand_id
1 'polypeptide(L)' 'LLHISEVRKLAGGKRIDSVDDVLSIGQKILVKITKVDDRGKLSLEPVLEEEAAEADAE' A
#
# COMPACT_ATOMS: atom_id res chain seq x y z
N LEU A 1 2.69 8.37 -4.71
CA LEU A 1 3.87 7.80 -4.05
C LEU A 1 3.38 6.89 -2.94
N LEU A 2 3.68 5.60 -3.06
CA LEU A 2 3.48 4.62 -2.00
C LEU A 2 4.67 4.77 -1.04
N HIS A 3 4.41 5.15 0.22
CA HIS A 3 5.48 5.32 1.21
C HIS A 3 5.94 3.97 1.77
N ILE A 4 7.23 3.84 2.11
CA ILE A 4 7.80 2.63 2.73
C ILE A 4 7.07 2.23 4.03
N SER A 5 6.56 3.23 4.77
CA SER A 5 5.75 3.03 5.97
C SER A 5 4.44 2.28 5.68
N GLU A 6 3.87 2.47 4.50
CA GLU A 6 2.63 1.82 4.08
C GLU A 6 2.87 0.39 3.60
N VAL A 7 4.02 0.11 2.97
CA VAL A 7 4.44 -1.26 2.61
C VAL A 7 4.61 -2.13 3.85
N ARG A 8 4.97 -1.53 4.99
CA ARG A 8 5.05 -2.22 6.28
C ARG A 8 3.71 -2.78 6.76
N LYS A 9 2.61 -2.11 6.42
CA LYS A 9 1.26 -2.62 6.70
C LYS A 9 1.00 -3.89 5.88
N LEU A 10 1.53 -3.95 4.65
CA LEU A 10 1.44 -5.13 3.77
C LEU A 10 2.22 -6.35 4.24
N ALA A 11 3.32 -6.14 4.96
CA ALA A 11 4.12 -7.22 5.53
C ALA A 11 3.63 -7.70 6.92
N GLY A 12 2.41 -7.33 7.33
CA GLY A 12 1.84 -7.76 8.61
C GLY A 12 2.57 -7.18 9.83
N GLY A 13 3.08 -5.94 9.71
CA GLY A 13 3.74 -5.25 10.83
C GLY A 13 5.19 -5.69 11.12
N LYS A 14 5.70 -6.71 10.41
CA LYS A 14 7.13 -7.06 10.45
C LYS A 14 7.98 -5.86 10.06
N ARG A 15 9.10 -5.67 10.76
CA ARG A 15 10.04 -4.59 10.45
C ARG A 15 10.66 -4.92 9.09
N ILE A 16 10.42 -4.05 8.11
CA ILE A 16 10.98 -4.18 6.78
C ILE A 16 12.28 -3.40 6.76
N ASP A 17 13.40 -4.07 6.54
CA ASP A 17 14.69 -3.43 6.32
C ASP A 17 14.87 -3.00 4.86
N SER A 18 14.29 -3.73 3.90
CA SER A 18 14.29 -3.37 2.47
C SER A 18 12.93 -3.64 1.80
N VAL A 19 12.46 -2.70 0.97
CA VAL A 19 11.20 -2.86 0.22
C VAL A 19 11.25 -4.02 -0.79
N ASP A 20 12.44 -4.38 -1.26
CA ASP A 20 12.69 -5.48 -2.20
C ASP A 20 12.34 -6.86 -1.64
N ASP A 21 12.30 -7.02 -0.31
CA ASP A 21 11.94 -8.29 0.34
C ASP A 21 10.43 -8.53 0.34
N VAL A 22 9.63 -7.47 0.15
CA VAL A 22 8.16 -7.51 0.27
C VAL A 22 7.50 -7.32 -1.09
N LEU A 23 8.12 -6.54 -1.97
CA LEU A 23 7.58 -6.23 -3.29
C LEU A 23 8.64 -6.51 -4.36
N SER A 24 8.23 -7.26 -5.38
CA SER A 24 9.06 -7.50 -6.57
C SER A 24 8.80 -6.45 -7.66
N ILE A 25 9.84 -6.07 -8.38
CA ILE A 25 9.72 -5.15 -9.52
C ILE A 25 8.82 -5.80 -10.59
N GLY A 26 7.76 -5.10 -10.99
CA GLY A 26 6.76 -5.59 -11.96
C GLY A 26 5.57 -6.32 -11.31
N GLN A 27 5.54 -6.46 -9.99
CA GLN A 27 4.39 -7.00 -9.26
C GLN A 27 3.21 -6.03 -9.35
N LYS A 28 2.03 -6.56 -9.72
CA LYS A 28 0.77 -5.80 -9.70
C LYS A 28 0.18 -5.89 -8.30
N ILE A 29 -0.10 -4.74 -7.70
CA ILE A 29 -0.75 -4.61 -6.39
C ILE A 29 -1.95 -3.69 -6.49
N LEU A 30 -2.96 -3.96 -5.67
CA LEU A 30 -4.11 -3.08 -5.50
C LEU A 30 -3.74 -1.98 -4.51
N VAL A 31 -3.94 -0.72 -4.93
CA VAL A 31 -3.66 0.46 -4.12
C VAL A 31 -4.86 1.39 -4.14
N LYS A 32 -5.13 2.00 -2.99
CA LYS A 32 -6.15 3.04 -2.84
C LYS A 32 -5.49 4.40 -2.88
N ILE A 33 -6.16 5.35 -3.55
CA ILE A 33 -5.73 6.75 -3.57
C ILE A 33 -6.33 7.42 -2.34
N THR A 34 -5.49 7.87 -1.40
CA THR A 34 -5.95 8.50 -0.17
C THR A 34 -5.93 10.02 -0.21
N LYS A 35 -5.01 10.59 -0.98
CA LYS A 35 -4.89 12.03 -1.10
C LYS A 35 -4.44 12.43 -2.49
N VAL A 36 -5.08 13.46 -3.03
CA VAL A 36 -4.67 14.17 -4.23
C VAL A 36 -4.24 15.56 -3.77
N ASP A 37 -2.96 15.87 -3.93
CA ASP A 37 -2.43 17.20 -3.66
C ASP A 37 -2.53 18.06 -4.93
N ASP A 38 -2.72 19.37 -4.79
CA ASP A 38 -2.94 20.31 -5.90
C ASP A 38 -1.74 20.41 -6.85
N ARG A 39 -0.57 19.91 -6.40
CA ARG A 39 0.65 19.79 -7.20
C ARG A 39 0.72 18.51 -8.04
N GLY A 40 -0.36 17.74 -8.13
CA GLY A 40 -0.41 16.46 -8.84
C GLY A 40 0.27 15.31 -8.10
N LYS A 41 0.63 15.50 -6.83
CA LYS A 41 1.17 14.41 -6.00
C LYS A 41 0.01 13.58 -5.48
N LEU A 42 -0.06 12.35 -5.96
CA LEU A 42 -0.99 11.34 -5.48
C LEU A 42 -0.34 10.59 -4.34
N SER A 43 -0.96 10.52 -3.17
CA SER A 43 -0.57 9.60 -2.10
C SER A 43 -1.31 8.29 -2.29
N LEU A 44 -0.57 7.19 -2.26
CA LEU A 44 -1.10 5.85 -2.47
C LEU A 44 -0.91 5.06 -1.18
N GLU A 45 -1.92 4.30 -0.79
CA GLU A 45 -1.85 3.32 0.29
C GLU A 45 -2.20 1.95 -0.28
N PRO A 46 -1.53 0.88 0.14
CA PRO A 46 -1.81 -0.44 -0.38
C PRO A 46 -3.03 -1.04 0.32
N VAL A 47 -3.87 -1.73 -0.44
CA VAL A 47 -5.05 -2.41 0.11
C VAL A 47 -4.62 -3.75 0.68
N LEU A 48 -4.83 -3.97 1.97
CA LEU A 48 -4.63 -5.27 2.61
C LEU A 48 -5.87 -6.13 2.39
N GLU A 49 -5.69 -7.43 2.15
CA GLU A 49 -6.82 -8.36 1.95
C GLU A 49 -7.74 -8.42 3.19
N GLU A 50 -7.23 -8.11 4.39
CA GLU A 50 -8.05 -7.96 5.60
C GLU A 50 -9.00 -6.75 5.53
N GLU A 51 -8.60 -5.62 4.93
CA GLU A 51 -9.48 -4.46 4.70
C GLU A 51 -10.31 -4.58 3.41
N ALA A 52 -9.85 -5.34 2.41
CA ALA A 52 -10.63 -5.64 1.21
C ALA A 52 -11.88 -6.46 1.56
N ALA A 53 -11.79 -7.36 2.55
CA ALA A 53 -12.93 -8.12 3.06
C ALA A 53 -13.92 -7.25 3.85
N GLU A 54 -13.46 -6.18 4.50
CA GLU A 54 -14.34 -5.22 5.21
C GLU A 54 -14.98 -4.19 4.26
N ALA A 55 -14.35 -3.87 3.13
CA ALA A 55 -14.88 -2.89 2.16
C ALA A 55 -15.87 -3.49 1.13
N ASP A 56 -15.87 -4.82 0.91
CA ASP A 56 -16.85 -5.52 0.06
C ASP A 56 -18.08 -6.00 0.84
N ALA A 57 -18.15 -5.73 2.15
CA ALA A 57 -19.22 -6.16 3.04
C ALA A 57 -20.26 -5.06 3.38
N GLU A 58 -20.22 -3.89 2.73
CA GLU A 58 -21.23 -2.82 2.88
C GLU A 58 -21.95 -2.49 1.57
#